data_AF-A0A1M5BBC3-F1
#
_entry.id   AF-A0A1M5BBC3-F1
#
_cell.length_a   1.000
_cell.length_b   1.000
_cell.length_c   1.000
_cell.angle_alpha   90.00
_cell.angle_beta   90.00
_cell.angle_gamma   90.00
#
_symmetry.space_group_name_H-M   'P 1'
#
loop_
_entity.id
_entity.type
_entity.pdbx_description
1 polymer ?
#
loop_
_entity_poly.entity_id
_entity_poly.type
_entity_poly.pdbx_seq_one_letter_code
_entity_poly.pdbx_strand_id
1 'polypeptide(L)'
;MEVGFVGLDRWNFDSEIIGCAGTALGFVDLHNSCDIMRVEFGLGLSVPSLFLHFETIAARERFALAFREVSTMEASQKDASPDDGQVFHGLDYWYDIERDTALFRVDLEMMELRFAAREVAFVV
;
A
#
# COMPACT_ATOMS: atom_id res chain seq x y z
N MET A 1 -6.94 -21.06 2.77
CA MET A 1 -8.14 -20.30 2.35
C MET A 1 -7.62 -19.29 1.35
N GLU A 2 -8.24 -19.07 0.20
CA GLU A 2 -7.57 -18.31 -0.87
C GLU A 2 -7.60 -16.80 -0.58
N VAL A 3 -6.42 -16.20 -0.35
CA VAL A 3 -6.23 -14.74 -0.21
C VAL A 3 -6.70 -14.09 -1.52
N GLY A 4 -7.76 -13.29 -1.43
CA GLY A 4 -8.36 -12.61 -2.57
C GLY A 4 -7.63 -11.28 -2.84
N PHE A 5 -7.16 -11.09 -4.06
CA PHE A 5 -6.62 -9.81 -4.54
C PHE A 5 -7.59 -9.28 -5.58
N VAL A 6 -8.21 -8.13 -5.32
CA VAL A 6 -9.24 -7.56 -6.20
C VAL A 6 -8.65 -6.37 -6.93
N GLY A 7 -8.43 -6.52 -8.24
CA GLY A 7 -7.83 -5.50 -9.10
C GLY A 7 -6.30 -5.57 -9.23
N LEU A 8 -5.67 -6.49 -8.49
CA LEU A 8 -4.23 -6.77 -8.52
C LEU A 8 -4.08 -8.26 -8.85
N ASP A 9 -3.58 -8.58 -10.04
CA ASP A 9 -3.38 -9.99 -10.40
C ASP A 9 -2.43 -10.66 -9.41
N ARG A 10 -2.58 -11.99 -9.24
CA ARG A 10 -1.84 -12.81 -8.28
C ARG A 10 -0.33 -12.78 -8.54
N TRP A 11 0.32 -11.72 -8.08
CA TRP A 11 1.74 -11.42 -8.19
C TRP A 11 2.13 -10.74 -9.51
N ASN A 12 1.91 -9.43 -9.56
CA ASN A 12 2.76 -8.47 -10.27
C ASN A 12 3.00 -7.25 -9.36
N PHE A 13 3.34 -7.50 -8.09
CA PHE A 13 4.03 -6.50 -7.27
C PHE A 13 5.53 -6.75 -7.45
N ASP A 14 6.18 -5.97 -8.29
CA ASP A 14 7.63 -5.81 -8.26
C ASP A 14 7.90 -4.56 -7.41
N SER A 15 8.03 -4.75 -6.09
CA SER A 15 8.36 -3.85 -4.95
C SER A 15 7.77 -2.42 -4.89
N GLU A 16 7.28 -1.88 -5.99
CA GLU A 16 6.91 -0.48 -6.23
C GLU A 16 5.92 -0.38 -7.41
N ILE A 17 5.84 -1.37 -8.31
CA ILE A 17 4.92 -1.38 -9.45
C ILE A 17 3.62 -2.12 -9.10
N ILE A 18 2.49 -1.51 -9.43
CA ILE A 18 1.13 -2.02 -9.21
C ILE A 18 0.41 -2.19 -10.55
N GLY A 19 -0.08 -3.41 -10.83
CA GLY A 19 -0.89 -3.68 -12.02
C GLY A 19 -2.37 -3.43 -11.81
N CYS A 20 -2.94 -2.41 -12.45
CA CYS A 20 -4.35 -2.02 -12.32
C CYS A 20 -5.15 -2.38 -13.59
N ALA A 21 -5.41 -3.67 -13.79
CA ALA A 21 -6.17 -4.14 -14.94
C ALA A 21 -7.61 -3.57 -14.93
N GLY A 22 -8.06 -3.04 -16.08
CA GLY A 22 -9.43 -2.55 -16.25
C GLY A 22 -9.69 -1.12 -15.77
N THR A 23 -8.66 -0.39 -15.33
CA THR A 23 -8.74 1.06 -15.05
C THR A 23 -7.98 1.85 -16.12
N ALA A 24 -8.23 3.16 -16.21
CA ALA A 24 -7.46 4.05 -17.10
C ALA A 24 -5.98 4.19 -16.69
N LEU A 25 -5.62 3.73 -15.49
CA LEU A 25 -4.29 3.91 -14.88
C LEU A 25 -3.26 2.86 -15.36
N GLY A 26 -3.70 1.70 -15.86
CA GLY A 26 -2.78 0.67 -16.34
C GLY A 26 -1.82 0.17 -15.25
N PHE A 27 -0.52 0.09 -15.55
CA PHE A 27 0.51 -0.21 -14.54
C PHE A 27 1.03 1.10 -13.95
N VAL A 28 1.04 1.20 -12.63
CA VAL A 28 1.51 2.39 -11.91
C VAL A 28 2.77 2.04 -11.14
N ASP A 29 3.86 2.73 -11.46
CA ASP A 29 5.06 2.74 -10.61
C ASP A 29 4.83 3.72 -9.47
N LEU A 30 4.77 3.23 -8.23
CA LEU A 30 4.59 4.08 -7.06
C LEU A 30 5.86 4.89 -6.78
N HIS A 31 7.03 4.37 -7.11
CA HIS A 31 8.28 5.05 -6.87
C HIS A 31 8.47 6.14 -7.93
N ASN A 32 8.71 7.36 -7.46
CA ASN A 32 8.93 8.54 -8.30
C ASN A 32 7.79 8.90 -9.28
N SER A 33 6.65 8.22 -9.26
CA SER A 33 5.49 8.56 -10.11
C SER A 33 4.22 8.88 -9.32
N CYS A 34 4.22 8.68 -8.00
CA CYS A 34 3.10 9.03 -7.12
C CYS A 34 3.56 9.72 -5.83
N ASP A 35 2.81 10.71 -5.39
CA ASP A 35 2.91 11.28 -4.04
C ASP A 35 2.00 10.48 -3.09
N ILE A 36 2.46 10.22 -1.86
CA ILE A 36 1.56 9.72 -0.81
C ILE A 36 0.84 10.90 -0.16
N MET A 37 -0.48 10.92 -0.31
CA MET A 37 -1.32 12.00 0.16
C MET A 37 -1.69 11.83 1.64
N ARG A 38 -2.01 10.59 2.03
CA ARG A 38 -2.52 10.28 3.37
C ARG A 38 -2.41 8.78 3.67
N VAL A 39 -2.12 8.48 4.92
CA VAL A 39 -2.35 7.16 5.53
C VAL A 39 -3.60 7.25 6.41
N GLU A 40 -4.56 6.36 6.22
CA GLU A 40 -5.82 6.34 6.96
C GLU A 40 -6.09 4.97 7.58
N PHE A 41 -6.34 4.96 8.89
CA PHE A 41 -6.73 3.77 9.63
C PHE A 41 -8.24 3.74 9.83
N GLY A 42 -8.90 2.72 9.26
CA GLY A 42 -10.35 2.49 9.37
C GLY A 42 -10.73 1.75 10.65
N LEU A 43 -10.27 2.21 11.83
CA LEU A 43 -10.65 1.61 13.11
C LEU A 43 -12.13 1.90 13.40
N GLY A 44 -12.96 0.85 13.47
CA GLY A 44 -14.41 0.95 13.67
C GLY A 44 -15.28 0.54 12.48
N LEU A 45 -14.67 0.20 11.33
CA LEU A 45 -15.32 -0.58 10.29
C LEU A 45 -15.53 -2.02 10.78
N SER A 46 -16.42 -2.77 10.13
CA SER A 46 -16.66 -4.19 10.42
C SER A 46 -15.39 -5.06 10.27
N VAL A 47 -14.38 -4.54 9.55
CA VAL A 47 -13.08 -5.19 9.33
C VAL A 47 -11.97 -4.14 9.50
N PRO A 48 -10.92 -4.40 10.32
CA PRO A 48 -9.75 -3.54 10.42
C PRO A 48 -9.12 -3.32 9.04
N SER A 49 -8.96 -2.05 8.66
CA SER A 49 -8.50 -1.67 7.32
C SER A 49 -7.49 -0.53 7.37
N LEU A 50 -6.53 -0.56 6.46
CA LEU A 50 -5.55 0.50 6.22
C LEU A 50 -5.70 0.99 4.79
N PHE A 51 -5.74 2.30 4.61
CA PHE A 51 -5.78 2.94 3.30
C PHE A 51 -4.52 3.78 3.11
N LEU A 52 -3.81 3.51 2.02
CA LEU A 52 -2.72 4.36 1.54
C LEU A 52 -3.24 5.13 0.33
N HIS A 53 -3.36 6.44 0.45
CA HIS A 53 -3.89 7.32 -0.60
C HIS A 53 -2.75 7.94 -1.39
N PHE A 54 -2.84 7.86 -2.71
CA PHE A 54 -1.82 8.32 -3.65
C PHE A 54 -2.40 9.32 -4.65
N GLU A 55 -1.53 10.18 -5.19
CA GLU A 55 -1.81 11.02 -6.34
C GLU A 55 -0.68 10.87 -7.38
N THR A 56 -1.02 10.55 -8.64
CA THR A 56 0.00 10.40 -9.69
C THR A 56 0.60 11.76 -10.04
N ILE A 57 1.92 11.82 -10.23
CA ILE A 57 2.63 13.08 -10.53
C ILE A 57 2.26 13.59 -11.92
N ALA A 58 2.25 12.70 -12.92
CA ALA A 58 2.05 13.06 -14.32
C ALA A 58 0.61 13.52 -14.62
N ALA A 59 -0.39 12.80 -14.13
CA ALA A 59 -1.80 13.02 -14.48
C ALA A 59 -2.62 13.63 -13.34
N ARG A 60 -2.07 13.72 -12.11
CA ARG A 60 -2.79 14.17 -10.90
C ARG A 60 -4.03 13.31 -10.61
N GLU A 61 -3.98 12.04 -10.98
CA GLU A 61 -5.05 11.08 -10.73
C GLU A 61 -4.90 10.49 -9.33
N ARG A 62 -6.02 10.35 -8.63
CA ARG A 62 -6.04 9.86 -7.25
C ARG A 62 -6.48 8.41 -7.20
N PHE A 63 -5.86 7.67 -6.30
CA PHE A 63 -6.26 6.30 -6.00
C PHE A 63 -5.84 5.95 -4.58
N ALA A 64 -6.33 4.82 -4.08
CA ALA A 64 -5.90 4.26 -2.81
C ALA A 64 -5.68 2.75 -2.90
N LEU A 65 -4.75 2.27 -2.10
CA LEU A 65 -4.63 0.85 -1.76
C LEU A 65 -5.35 0.61 -0.44
N ALA A 66 -6.37 -0.25 -0.49
CA ALA A 66 -7.13 -0.67 0.67
C ALA A 66 -6.64 -2.06 1.11
N PHE A 67 -5.96 -2.11 2.24
CA PHE A 67 -5.56 -3.33 2.91
C PHE A 67 -6.66 -3.70 3.92
N ARG A 68 -7.20 -4.91 3.82
CA ARG A 68 -8.29 -5.40 4.67
C ARG A 68 -7.86 -6.60 5.50
N GLU A 69 -8.61 -6.81 6.58
CA GLU A 69 -8.28 -7.77 7.64
C GLU A 69 -6.87 -7.51 8.19
N VAL A 70 -6.56 -6.24 8.41
CA VAL A 70 -5.23 -5.80 8.86
C VAL A 70 -4.97 -6.29 10.28
N SER A 71 -3.79 -6.88 10.49
CA SER A 71 -3.31 -7.35 11.80
C SER A 71 -1.82 -7.06 11.98
N THR A 72 -1.31 -7.31 13.21
CA THR A 72 0.11 -7.15 13.58
C THR A 72 0.73 -5.81 13.13
N MET A 73 0.02 -4.72 13.39
CA MET A 73 0.39 -3.39 12.90
C MET A 73 1.43 -2.74 13.82
N GLU A 74 2.56 -2.40 13.23
CA GLU A 74 3.69 -1.72 13.87
C GLU A 74 4.07 -0.49 13.04
N ALA A 75 4.39 0.62 13.73
CA ALA A 75 4.87 1.83 13.10
C ALA A 75 6.14 2.28 13.82
N SER A 76 7.19 2.58 13.06
CA SER A 76 8.43 3.14 13.58
C SER A 76 8.71 4.48 12.89
N GLN A 77 9.16 5.47 13.67
CA GLN A 77 9.62 6.74 13.10
C GLN A 77 11.05 6.60 12.58
N LYS A 78 11.34 7.27 11.47
CA LYS A 78 12.69 7.37 10.89
C LYS A 78 13.31 8.72 11.25
N ASP A 79 14.64 8.74 11.37
CA ASP A 79 15.41 9.97 11.45
C ASP A 79 15.43 10.62 10.06
N ALA A 80 14.54 11.59 9.82
CA ALA A 80 14.36 12.24 8.52
C ALA A 80 14.75 13.72 8.55
N SER A 81 15.18 14.25 7.40
CA SER A 81 15.37 15.69 7.19
C SER A 81 13.99 16.34 6.94
N PRO A 82 13.64 17.45 7.61
CA PRO A 82 12.31 18.08 7.47
C PRO A 82 12.01 18.63 6.07
N ASP A 83 12.97 18.60 5.15
CA ASP A 83 12.87 19.25 3.83
C ASP A 83 12.26 18.35 2.73
N ASP A 84 12.22 17.02 2.90
CA ASP A 84 11.72 16.06 1.87
C ASP A 84 10.30 15.55 2.16
N GLY A 85 9.44 16.46 2.62
CA GLY A 85 8.27 16.17 3.45
C GLY A 85 7.13 15.27 2.92
N GLN A 86 7.23 14.61 1.76
CA GLN A 86 6.13 13.81 1.19
C GLN A 86 6.56 12.58 0.36
N VAL A 87 7.80 12.09 0.48
CA VAL A 87 8.27 11.00 -0.40
C VAL A 87 7.82 9.62 0.12
N PHE A 88 7.12 8.90 -0.75
CA PHE A 88 6.93 7.46 -0.66
C PHE A 88 8.17 6.78 -1.24
N HIS A 89 8.81 5.91 -0.44
CA HIS A 89 10.07 5.26 -0.82
C HIS A 89 9.88 3.82 -1.28
N GLY A 90 8.81 3.13 -0.87
CA GLY A 90 8.57 1.77 -1.32
C GLY A 90 7.45 1.03 -0.60
N LEU A 91 6.99 -0.05 -1.23
CA LEU A 91 6.03 -1.00 -0.67
C LEU A 91 6.54 -2.43 -0.91
N ASP A 92 7.23 -2.97 0.09
CA ASP A 92 7.64 -4.36 0.06
C ASP A 92 6.50 -5.26 0.57
N TYR A 93 6.46 -6.48 0.02
CA TYR A 93 5.59 -7.54 0.52
C TYR A 93 6.30 -8.88 0.47
N TRP A 94 5.87 -9.77 1.37
CA TRP A 94 6.22 -11.18 1.33
C TRP A 94 5.08 -12.00 1.92
N TYR A 95 5.00 -13.27 1.55
CA TYR A 95 3.92 -14.14 2.00
C TYR A 95 4.43 -15.15 3.03
N ASP A 96 3.81 -15.14 4.21
CA ASP A 96 4.06 -16.11 5.27
C ASP A 96 3.20 -17.37 5.01
N ILE A 97 3.86 -18.43 4.54
CA ILE A 97 3.22 -19.71 4.20
C ILE A 97 2.65 -20.39 5.45
N GLU A 98 3.33 -20.30 6.60
CA GLU A 98 2.88 -20.97 7.83
C GLU A 98 1.63 -20.31 8.40
N ARG A 99 1.50 -19.00 8.20
CA ARG A 99 0.38 -18.19 8.71
C ARG A 99 -0.69 -17.89 7.67
N ASP A 100 -0.56 -18.36 6.43
CA ASP A 100 -1.48 -18.09 5.31
C ASP A 100 -1.81 -16.58 5.22
N THR A 101 -0.78 -15.72 5.27
CA THR A 101 -0.96 -14.27 5.44
C THR A 101 0.11 -13.48 4.67
N ALA A 102 -0.29 -12.39 4.02
CA ALA A 102 0.65 -11.45 3.39
C ALA A 102 1.13 -10.42 4.40
N LEU A 103 2.44 -10.19 4.43
CA LEU A 103 3.13 -9.21 5.25
C LEU A 103 3.61 -8.09 4.36
N PHE A 104 3.44 -6.85 4.84
CA PHE A 104 3.74 -5.63 4.11
C PHE A 104 4.68 -4.76 4.92
N ARG A 105 5.61 -4.10 4.22
CA ARG A 105 6.42 -3.00 4.73
C ARG A 105 6.23 -1.79 3.82
N VAL A 106 5.73 -0.70 4.37
CA VAL A 106 5.58 0.57 3.68
C VAL A 106 6.65 1.51 4.18
N ASP A 107 7.51 1.95 3.28
CA ASP A 107 8.55 2.92 3.56
C ASP A 107 8.10 4.31 3.14
N LEU A 108 7.85 5.14 4.14
CA LEU A 108 7.63 6.58 3.98
C LEU A 108 8.88 7.32 4.49
N GLU A 109 8.99 8.60 4.13
CA GLU A 109 10.09 9.47 4.54
C GLU A 109 10.35 9.42 6.06
N MET A 110 9.31 9.71 6.85
CA MET A 110 9.43 9.84 8.31
C MET A 110 8.93 8.60 9.08
N MET A 111 8.44 7.59 8.38
CA MET A 111 7.77 6.45 9.01
C MET A 111 7.95 5.18 8.20
N GLU A 112 8.19 4.07 8.89
CA GLU A 112 8.01 2.73 8.35
C GLU A 112 6.75 2.14 8.97
N LEU A 113 5.88 1.55 8.14
CA LEU A 113 4.74 0.76 8.60
C LEU A 113 4.99 -0.71 8.28
N ARG A 114 4.74 -1.58 9.24
CA ARG A 114 4.72 -3.03 9.06
C ARG A 114 3.38 -3.58 9.48
N PHE A 115 2.77 -4.40 8.65
CA PHE A 115 1.48 -5.00 8.98
C PHE A 115 1.22 -6.28 8.17
N ALA A 116 0.29 -7.08 8.67
CA ALA A 116 -0.27 -8.21 7.96
C ALA A 116 -1.63 -7.82 7.35
N ALA A 117 -1.95 -8.31 6.16
CA ALA A 117 -3.29 -8.18 5.57
C ALA A 117 -3.66 -9.43 4.76
N ARG A 118 -4.96 -9.69 4.61
CA ARG A 118 -5.48 -10.85 3.85
C ARG A 118 -6.14 -10.50 2.54
N GLU A 119 -6.39 -9.22 2.31
CA GLU A 119 -6.88 -8.73 1.04
C GLU A 119 -6.25 -7.36 0.78
N VAL A 120 -5.87 -7.15 -0.47
CA VAL A 120 -5.49 -5.85 -0.99
C VAL A 120 -6.41 -5.54 -2.16
N ALA A 121 -7.02 -4.36 -2.11
CA ALA A 121 -7.91 -3.88 -3.16
C ALA A 121 -7.43 -2.52 -3.65
N PHE A 122 -7.57 -2.32 -4.95
CA PHE A 122 -7.38 -1.03 -5.58
C PHE A 122 -8.69 -0.21 -5.54
N VAL A 123 -8.58 1.08 -5.21
CA VAL A 123 -9.73 2.01 -5.10
C VAL A 123 -9.44 3.28 -5.91
N VAL A 124 -10.37 3.68 -6.78
CA VAL A 124 -10.32 4.92 -7.59
C VAL A 124 -11.46 5.84 -7.17
#